data_AF-A0A428VWB9-F1
#
_entry.id   AF-A0A428VWB9-F1
#
_cell.length_a   1.000
_cell.length_b   1.000
_cell.length_c   1.000
_cell.angle_alpha   90.00
_cell.angle_beta   90.00
_cell.angle_gamma   90.00
#
_symmetry.space_group_name_H-M   'P 1'
#
loop_
_entity.id
_entity.type
_entity.pdbx_description
1 polymer ?
#
loop_
_entity_poly.entity_id
_entity_poly.type
_entity_poly.pdbx_seq_one_letter_code
_entity_poly.pdbx_strand_id
1 'polypeptide(L)'
;MSELVTGEAVVLGLRPAKLPSRTLAVVIDLLAAFALYVAVTMALTAAVSSLDEAAQAAVSVAAFMLVLVGVPIAVETLTRGRSLGKLVCGLRVVRDDGGPIRFRHALVRG
;
A
#
# COMPACT_ATOMS: atom_id res chain seq x y z
N MET A 1 23.92 12.61 -7.71
CA MET A 1 22.51 12.51 -7.27
C MET A 1 21.80 13.75 -7.77
N SER A 2 20.71 13.63 -8.52
CA SER A 2 19.94 14.79 -8.96
C SER A 2 19.21 15.38 -7.74
N GLU A 3 19.62 16.58 -7.34
CA GLU A 3 18.90 17.35 -6.31
C GLU A 3 17.52 17.71 -6.84
N LEU A 4 16.50 17.56 -6.00
CA LEU A 4 15.14 17.92 -6.38
C LEU A 4 14.98 19.43 -6.26
N VAL A 5 14.83 20.12 -7.39
CA VAL A 5 14.63 21.57 -7.45
C VAL A 5 13.16 21.87 -7.71
N THR A 6 12.52 22.70 -6.88
CA THR A 6 11.14 23.15 -7.08
C THR A 6 11.05 24.19 -8.21
N GLY A 7 9.84 24.52 -8.65
CA GLY A 7 9.63 25.60 -9.64
C GLY A 7 10.10 26.99 -9.19
N GLU A 8 10.37 27.17 -7.90
CA GLU A 8 10.94 28.39 -7.30
C GLU A 8 12.47 28.34 -7.19
N ALA A 9 13.12 27.39 -7.87
CA ALA A 9 14.56 27.14 -7.80
C ALA A 9 15.08 26.76 -6.40
N VAL A 10 14.23 26.21 -5.53
CA VAL A 10 14.61 25.76 -4.18
C VAL A 10 14.95 24.28 -4.19
N VAL A 11 16.14 23.94 -3.69
CA VAL A 11 16.58 22.54 -3.53
C VAL A 11 15.90 21.90 -2.31
N LEU A 12 15.15 20.82 -2.53
CA LEU A 12 14.62 19.97 -1.48
C LEU A 12 15.66 18.92 -1.07
N GLY A 13 16.06 18.96 0.21
CA GLY A 13 16.99 18.01 0.82
C GLY A 13 16.41 16.63 1.11
N LEU A 14 15.70 16.02 0.15
CA LEU A 14 15.16 14.67 0.28
C LEU A 14 16.30 13.65 0.21
N ARG A 15 16.38 12.77 1.21
CA ARG A 15 17.32 11.64 1.21
C ARG A 15 16.60 10.40 0.70
N PRO A 16 17.01 9.81 -0.44
CA PRO A 16 16.45 8.55 -0.92
C PRO A 16 16.62 7.44 0.11
N ALA A 17 15.59 6.63 0.29
CA ALA A 17 15.64 5.47 1.16
C ALA A 17 16.63 4.42 0.63
N LYS A 18 17.50 3.91 1.49
CA LYS A 18 18.45 2.84 1.14
C LYS A 18 17.71 1.52 0.91
N LEU A 19 18.32 0.60 0.14
CA LEU A 19 17.74 -0.71 -0.18
C LEU A 19 17.27 -1.49 1.07
N PRO A 20 18.05 -1.62 2.16
CA PRO A 20 17.63 -2.44 3.30
C PRO A 20 16.36 -1.94 4.00
N SER A 21 16.22 -0.62 4.19
CA SER A 21 15.03 -0.05 4.83
C SER A 21 13.80 -0.13 3.92
N ARG A 22 13.98 -0.05 2.59
CA ARG A 22 12.89 -0.30 1.63
C ARG A 22 12.42 -1.74 1.70
N THR A 23 13.35 -2.71 1.69
CA THR A 23 13.00 -4.14 1.75
C THR A 23 12.31 -4.47 3.08
N LEU A 24 12.82 -3.98 4.21
CA LEU A 24 12.19 -4.22 5.51
C LEU A 24 10.77 -3.65 5.57
N ALA A 25 10.56 -2.42 5.07
CA ALA A 25 9.23 -1.84 5.00
C ALA A 25 8.26 -2.69 4.16
N VAL A 26 8.71 -3.19 3.01
CA VAL A 26 7.89 -4.08 2.15
C VAL A 26 7.58 -5.40 2.85
N VAL A 27 8.54 -6.03 3.54
CA VAL A 27 8.31 -7.28 4.28
C VAL A 27 7.25 -7.08 5.36
N ILE A 28 7.33 -6.00 6.13
CA ILE A 28 6.34 -5.69 7.17
C ILE A 28 4.95 -5.45 6.53
N ASP A 29 4.89 -4.69 5.45
CA ASP A 29 3.62 -4.44 4.74
C ASP A 29 3.02 -5.74 4.18
N LEU A 30 3.84 -6.64 3.63
CA LEU A 30 3.41 -7.95 3.12
C LEU A 30 2.89 -8.85 4.24
N LEU A 31 3.57 -8.90 5.39
CA LEU A 31 3.10 -9.67 6.54
C LEU A 31 1.77 -9.14 7.06
N ALA A 32 1.60 -7.82 7.13
CA ALA A 32 0.34 -7.20 7.53
C ALA A 32 -0.79 -7.48 6.52
N ALA A 33 -0.51 -7.37 5.21
CA ALA A 33 -1.48 -7.67 4.16
C ALA A 33 -1.88 -9.16 4.15
N PHE A 34 -0.92 -10.07 4.35
CA PHE A 34 -1.18 -11.50 4.44
C PHE A 34 -2.03 -11.84 5.67
N ALA A 35 -1.68 -11.31 6.83
CA ALA A 35 -2.46 -11.51 8.05
C ALA A 35 -3.90 -10.98 7.89
N LEU A 36 -4.07 -9.80 7.29
CA LEU A 36 -5.39 -9.24 6.99
C LEU A 36 -6.17 -10.12 6.02
N TYR A 37 -5.53 -10.63 4.95
CA TYR A 37 -6.17 -11.50 3.97
C TYR A 37 -6.67 -12.80 4.60
N VAL A 38 -5.85 -13.45 5.43
CA VAL A 38 -6.25 -14.65 6.16
C VAL A 38 -7.42 -14.36 7.09
N ALA A 39 -7.34 -13.28 7.88
CA ALA A 39 -8.41 -12.90 8.80
C ALA A 39 -9.75 -12.61 8.09
N VAL A 40 -9.71 -11.85 6.99
CA VAL A 40 -10.89 -11.55 6.18
C VAL A 40 -11.46 -12.82 5.55
N THR A 41 -10.61 -13.68 5.00
CA THR A 41 -11.07 -14.93 4.37
C THR A 41 -11.71 -15.85 5.40
N MET A 42 -11.11 -16.01 6.59
CA MET A 42 -11.70 -16.80 7.68
C MET A 42 -13.08 -16.26 8.10
N ALA A 43 -13.23 -14.94 8.21
CA ALA A 43 -14.51 -14.32 8.54
C ALA A 43 -15.56 -14.54 7.43
N LEU A 44 -15.15 -14.41 6.17
CA LEU A 44 -16.05 -14.57 5.03
C LEU A 44 -16.52 -16.02 4.86
N THR A 45 -15.67 -17.02 5.09
CA THR A 45 -16.05 -18.45 4.97
C THR A 45 -17.33 -18.77 5.74
N ALA A 46 -17.46 -18.27 6.97
CA ALA A 46 -18.68 -18.46 7.75
C ALA A 46 -19.85 -17.60 7.22
N ALA A 47 -19.58 -16.35 6.87
CA ALA A 47 -20.59 -15.37 6.46
C ALA A 47 -21.28 -15.70 5.12
N VAL A 48 -20.60 -16.38 4.20
CA VAL A 48 -21.15 -16.72 2.87
C VAL A 48 -21.51 -18.18 2.68
N SER A 49 -21.45 -18.99 3.75
CA SER A 49 -21.64 -20.45 3.70
C SER A 49 -23.01 -20.90 3.16
N SER A 50 -24.04 -20.05 3.27
CA SER A 50 -25.39 -20.32 2.77
C SER A 50 -25.64 -19.84 1.33
N LEU A 51 -24.68 -19.15 0.72
CA LEU A 51 -24.79 -18.68 -0.67
C LEU A 51 -24.47 -19.79 -1.66
N ASP A 52 -24.88 -19.59 -2.91
CA ASP A 52 -24.49 -20.48 -4.00
C ASP A 52 -22.99 -20.37 -4.34
N GLU A 53 -22.49 -21.34 -5.09
CA GLU A 53 -21.08 -21.43 -5.43
C GLU A 53 -20.60 -20.22 -6.24
N ALA A 54 -21.45 -19.67 -7.10
CA ALA A 54 -21.15 -18.49 -7.91
C ALA A 54 -20.92 -17.25 -7.03
N ALA A 55 -21.78 -17.01 -6.04
CA ALA A 55 -21.63 -15.89 -5.11
C ALA A 55 -20.41 -16.08 -4.19
N GLN A 56 -20.14 -17.30 -3.71
CA GLN A 56 -18.94 -17.59 -2.92
C GLN A 56 -17.66 -17.34 -3.73
N ALA A 57 -17.63 -17.74 -4.99
CA ALA A 57 -16.53 -17.46 -5.91
C ALA A 57 -16.36 -15.95 -6.14
N ALA A 58 -17.45 -15.21 -6.37
CA ALA A 58 -17.42 -13.76 -6.54
C ALA A 58 -16.85 -13.05 -5.30
N VAL A 59 -17.29 -13.45 -4.10
CA VAL A 59 -16.80 -12.89 -2.84
C VAL A 59 -15.32 -13.18 -2.61
N SER A 60 -14.85 -14.40 -2.90
CA SER A 60 -13.44 -14.75 -2.74
C SER A 60 -12.53 -13.95 -3.69
N VAL A 61 -12.92 -13.78 -4.95
CA VAL A 61 -12.20 -12.93 -5.92
C VAL A 61 -12.21 -11.46 -5.48
N ALA A 62 -13.37 -10.96 -5.02
CA ALA A 62 -13.47 -9.60 -4.51
C ALA A 62 -12.58 -9.38 -3.29
N ALA A 63 -12.56 -10.31 -2.33
CA ALA A 63 -11.70 -10.26 -1.16
C ALA A 63 -10.22 -10.27 -1.53
N PHE A 64 -9.82 -11.13 -2.47
CA PHE A 64 -8.45 -11.17 -2.99
C PHE A 64 -8.03 -9.82 -3.60
N MET A 65 -8.84 -9.26 -4.50
CA MET A 65 -8.52 -7.96 -5.12
C MET A 65 -8.54 -6.82 -4.09
N LEU A 66 -9.58 -6.73 -3.27
CA LEU A 66 -9.75 -5.62 -2.34
C LEU A 66 -8.69 -5.64 -1.24
N VAL A 67 -8.32 -6.81 -0.70
CA VAL A 67 -7.34 -6.88 0.39
C VAL A 67 -5.91 -6.75 -0.13
N LEU A 68 -5.53 -7.44 -1.21
CA LEU A 68 -4.14 -7.44 -1.66
C LEU A 68 -3.79 -6.25 -2.55
N VAL A 69 -4.77 -5.66 -3.22
CA VAL A 69 -4.56 -4.50 -4.10
C VAL A 69 -5.23 -3.26 -3.53
N GLY A 70 -6.51 -3.36 -3.18
CA GLY A 70 -7.30 -2.22 -2.69
C GLY A 70 -6.77 -1.63 -1.37
N VAL A 71 -6.47 -2.46 -0.36
CA VAL A 71 -6.02 -1.99 0.95
C VAL A 71 -4.66 -1.30 0.89
N PRO A 72 -3.60 -1.84 0.25
CA PRO A 72 -2.34 -1.12 0.12
C PRO A 72 -2.50 0.24 -0.56
N ILE A 73 -3.29 0.31 -1.65
CA ILE A 73 -3.56 1.56 -2.37
C ILE A 73 -4.32 2.54 -1.48
N ALA A 74 -5.35 2.09 -0.78
CA ALA A 74 -6.14 2.92 0.13
C ALA A 74 -5.29 3.46 1.27
N VAL A 75 -4.49 2.60 1.92
CA VAL A 75 -3.58 2.98 2.99
C VAL A 75 -2.60 4.04 2.48
N GLU A 76 -1.88 3.77 1.39
CA GLU A 76 -0.91 4.72 0.84
C GLU A 76 -1.56 6.06 0.43
N THR A 77 -2.78 6.01 -0.11
CA THR A 77 -3.54 7.21 -0.51
C THR A 77 -3.95 8.05 0.70
N LEU A 78 -4.56 7.43 1.71
CA LEU A 78 -5.09 8.10 2.89
C LEU A 78 -3.97 8.62 3.80
N THR A 79 -2.85 7.89 3.90
CA THR A 79 -1.69 8.28 4.72
C THR A 79 -0.67 9.14 3.99
N ARG A 80 -0.94 9.51 2.73
CA ARG A 80 -0.06 10.33 1.89
C ARG A 80 1.35 9.72 1.74
N GLY A 81 1.40 8.40 1.55
CA GLY A 81 2.63 7.64 1.26
C GLY A 81 3.26 6.90 2.43
N ARG A 82 2.51 6.68 3.53
CA ARG A 82 3.01 6.03 4.74
C ARG A 82 2.22 4.74 5.04
N SER A 83 2.69 3.61 4.54
CA SER A 83 2.21 2.29 4.97
C SER A 83 2.82 1.90 6.32
N LEU A 84 2.34 0.81 6.92
CA LEU A 84 2.76 0.38 8.26
C LEU A 84 4.28 0.14 8.33
N GLY A 85 4.84 -0.64 7.40
CA GLY A 85 6.27 -0.89 7.31
C GLY A 85 7.08 0.37 7.05
N LYS A 86 6.54 1.30 6.25
CA LYS A 86 7.18 2.60 6.03
C LYS A 86 7.18 3.45 7.30
N LEU A 87 6.11 3.44 8.10
CA LEU A 87 6.07 4.12 9.39
C LEU A 87 7.13 3.57 10.35
N VAL A 88 7.23 2.24 10.45
CA VAL A 88 8.27 1.57 11.27
C VAL A 88 9.68 1.95 10.82
N CYS A 89 9.91 2.05 9.51
CA CYS A 89 11.21 2.40 8.94
C CYS A 89 11.45 3.92 8.80
N GLY A 90 10.52 4.78 9.26
CA GLY A 90 10.63 6.24 9.11
C GLY A 90 10.60 6.73 7.65
N LEU A 91 10.02 5.95 6.74
CA LEU A 91 9.96 6.21 5.30
C LEU A 91 8.64 6.85 4.88
N ARG A 92 8.67 7.51 3.73
CA ARG A 92 7.49 8.05 3.06
C ARG A 92 7.68 8.02 1.56
N VAL A 93 6.64 7.62 0.84
CA VAL A 93 6.57 7.78 -0.61
C VAL A 93 6.12 9.21 -0.92
N VAL A 94 6.89 9.86 -1.78
CA VAL A 94 6.58 11.19 -2.32
C VAL A 94 6.62 11.13 -3.84
N ARG A 95 6.01 12.12 -4.48
CA ARG A 95 6.11 12.31 -5.93
C ARG A 95 7.50 12.84 -6.30
N ASP A 96 7.80 12.84 -7.59
CA ASP A 96 9.07 13.37 -8.10
C ASP A 96 9.26 14.84 -7.76
N ASP A 97 8.18 15.64 -7.63
CA ASP A 97 8.23 17.03 -7.16
C ASP A 97 8.24 17.18 -5.63
N GLY A 98 8.36 16.09 -4.88
CA GLY A 98 8.40 16.07 -3.41
C GLY A 98 7.01 16.19 -2.75
N GLY A 99 5.94 16.36 -3.54
CA GLY A 99 4.58 16.46 -3.03
C GLY A 99 4.02 15.13 -2.49
N PRO A 100 2.91 15.18 -1.72
CA PRO A 100 2.21 13.97 -1.28
C PRO A 100 1.67 13.17 -2.47
N ILE A 101 1.68 11.84 -2.35
CA ILE A 101 1.02 10.98 -3.33
C ILE A 101 -0.50 11.11 -3.28
N ARG A 102 -1.14 10.71 -4.39
CA ARG A 102 -2.61 10.69 -4.58
C ARG A 102 -2.99 9.30 -5.07
N PHE A 103 -4.28 8.99 -5.10
CA PHE A 103 -4.80 7.69 -5.54
C PHE A 103 -4.15 7.17 -6.81
N ARG A 104 -4.15 7.96 -7.89
CA ARG A 104 -3.53 7.57 -9.16
C ARG A 104 -2.06 7.14 -9.02
N HIS A 105 -1.29 7.81 -8.17
CA HIS A 105 0.13 7.51 -7.98
C HIS A 105 0.30 6.21 -7.19
N ALA A 106 -0.59 5.94 -6.23
CA ALA A 106 -0.59 4.67 -5.50
C ALA A 106 -1.04 3.50 -6.41
N LEU A 107 -2.00 3.74 -7.30
CA LEU A 107 -2.55 2.74 -8.21
C LEU A 107 -1.54 2.25 -9.27
N VAL A 108 -0.82 3.16 -9.94
CA VAL A 108 0.13 2.77 -11.01
C VAL A 108 1.52 2.35 -10.52
N ARG A 109 1.78 2.48 -9.21
CA ARG A 109 3.06 2.13 -8.61
C ARG A 109 3.21 0.63 -8.32
N GLY A 110 2.08 -0.10 -8.27
CA GLY A 110 2.03 -1.54 -7.98
C GLY A 110 2.83 -2.38 -8.93
#